data_AF-V5I760-F1
#
_entry.id   AF-V5I760-F1
#
_cell.length_a   1.000
_cell.length_b   1.000
_cell.length_c   1.000
_cell.angle_alpha   90.00
_cell.angle_beta   90.00
_cell.angle_gamma   90.00
#
_symmetry.space_group_name_H-M   'P 1'
#
loop_
_entity.id
_entity.type
_entity.pdbx_description
1 polymer ?
#
loop_
_entity_poly.entity_id
_entity_poly.type
_entity_poly.pdbx_seq_one_letter_code
_entity_poly.pdbx_strand_id
1 'polypeptide(L)'
;KDLNSIRDKSDVNLKLVFFDGEEAFVNWGPTDSIYGARHLAEVYHNNRLLSITTGETISDLDRMDMLVLLDLIGHKNSRFYSNFKNTQDWYLRLADIEDRLQHLKLLKKSNNHRYFLRRAYGG
;
A
#
# COMPACT_ATOMS: atom_id res chain seq x y z
N LYS A 1 -15.84 -13.23 15.00
CA LYS A 1 -15.37 -12.44 16.15
C LYS A 1 -14.21 -11.57 15.65
N ASP A 2 -14.28 -10.29 15.33
CA ASP A 2 -15.32 -9.25 15.44
C ASP A 2 -15.03 -8.16 14.38
N LEU A 3 -15.46 -8.37 13.13
CA LEU A 3 -15.51 -7.30 12.13
C LEU A 3 -16.59 -6.26 12.46
N ASN A 4 -17.46 -6.57 13.42
CA ASN A 4 -18.55 -5.69 13.83
C ASN A 4 -18.09 -4.48 14.67
N SER A 5 -16.87 -4.46 15.20
CA SER A 5 -16.37 -3.31 15.99
C SER A 5 -15.65 -2.23 15.15
N ILE A 6 -15.31 -2.53 13.88
CA ILE A 6 -14.84 -1.52 12.91
C ILE A 6 -16.02 -0.70 12.38
N ARG A 7 -17.25 -1.14 12.64
CA ARG A 7 -18.45 -0.75 11.91
C ARG A 7 -18.99 0.64 12.25
N ASP A 8 -18.49 1.32 13.29
CA ASP A 8 -19.25 2.46 13.84
C ASP A 8 -18.58 3.84 13.99
N LYS A 9 -17.28 4.10 13.72
CA LYS A 9 -16.73 5.49 13.89
C LYS A 9 -15.54 5.90 13.01
N SER A 10 -15.51 5.57 11.72
CA SER A 10 -14.57 6.23 10.80
C SER A 10 -15.07 6.22 9.37
N ASP A 11 -14.98 7.36 8.67
CA ASP A 11 -15.27 7.50 7.24
C ASP A 11 -14.22 6.79 6.34
N VAL A 12 -13.33 6.00 6.94
CA VAL A 12 -12.26 5.24 6.27
C VAL A 12 -12.76 3.85 5.89
N ASN A 13 -12.49 3.43 4.66
CA ASN A 13 -12.81 2.10 4.15
C ASN A 13 -11.57 1.39 3.59
N LEU A 14 -11.67 0.08 3.37
CA LEU A 14 -10.64 -0.71 2.68
C LEU A 14 -11.08 -0.98 1.24
N LYS A 15 -10.21 -0.64 0.28
CA LYS A 15 -10.37 -0.98 -1.13
C LYS A 15 -9.24 -1.90 -1.58
N LEU A 16 -9.59 -2.98 -2.29
CA LEU A 16 -8.63 -3.84 -2.97
C LEU A 16 -8.67 -3.54 -4.46
N VAL A 17 -7.50 -3.35 -5.06
CA VAL A 17 -7.34 -3.08 -6.49
C VAL A 17 -6.38 -4.12 -7.06
N PHE A 18 -6.83 -4.82 -8.11
CA PHE A 18 -6.02 -5.77 -8.87
C PHE A 18 -5.75 -5.14 -10.23
N PHE A 19 -4.53 -4.65 -10.43
CA PHE A 19 -4.15 -4.01 -11.69
C PHE A 19 -3.94 -5.06 -12.78
N ASP A 20 -4.37 -4.72 -13.99
CA ASP A 20 -4.13 -5.49 -15.21
C ASP A 20 -3.06 -4.79 -16.08
N GLY A 21 -2.34 -5.57 -16.89
CA GLY A 21 -1.30 -5.08 -17.79
C GLY A 21 -0.20 -4.30 -17.07
N GLU A 22 0.35 -4.86 -15.99
CA GLU A 22 1.50 -4.26 -15.28
C GLU A 22 2.77 -4.35 -16.13
N GLU A 23 3.00 -5.53 -16.72
CA GLU A 23 4.18 -5.86 -17.50
C GLU A 23 4.23 -5.14 -18.87
N ALA A 24 5.45 -4.95 -19.38
CA ALA A 24 5.71 -4.48 -20.73
C ALA A 24 5.52 -5.61 -21.76
N PHE A 25 5.06 -5.27 -22.97
CA PHE A 25 4.99 -6.23 -24.08
C PHE A 25 6.33 -6.36 -24.82
N VAL A 26 7.06 -5.25 -25.00
CA VAL A 26 8.31 -5.22 -25.76
C VAL A 26 9.44 -4.61 -24.95
N ASN A 27 9.32 -3.32 -24.61
CA ASN A 27 10.36 -2.56 -23.91
C ASN A 27 9.74 -1.73 -22.82
N TRP A 28 10.16 -1.96 -21.57
CA TRP A 28 9.67 -1.20 -20.44
C TRP A 28 9.85 0.31 -20.66
N GLY A 29 8.74 1.05 -20.62
CA GLY A 29 8.74 2.48 -20.88
C GLY A 29 7.40 3.15 -20.56
N PRO A 30 7.33 4.49 -20.68
CA PRO A 30 6.15 5.26 -20.26
C PRO A 30 4.85 4.86 -21.01
N THR A 31 4.98 4.28 -22.20
CA THR A 31 3.84 3.82 -23.02
C THR A 31 3.68 2.31 -23.06
N ASP A 32 4.68 1.56 -22.59
CA ASP A 32 4.75 0.09 -22.64
C ASP A 32 5.10 -0.47 -21.25
N SER A 33 4.21 -0.20 -20.30
CA SER A 33 4.15 -0.76 -18.95
C SER A 33 2.91 -0.18 -18.23
N ILE A 34 2.53 -0.79 -17.10
CA ILE A 34 1.56 -0.25 -16.11
C ILE A 34 0.25 0.28 -16.73
N TYR A 35 -0.27 -0.42 -17.73
CA TYR A 35 -1.43 -0.02 -18.54
C TYR A 35 -2.68 0.23 -17.68
N GLY A 36 -3.09 -0.75 -16.88
CA GLY A 36 -4.27 -0.63 -16.03
C GLY A 36 -4.12 0.42 -14.95
N ALA A 37 -2.91 0.57 -14.39
CA ALA A 37 -2.64 1.58 -13.37
C ALA A 37 -2.70 3.01 -13.93
N ARG A 38 -2.11 3.25 -15.11
CA ARG A 38 -2.19 4.57 -15.80
C ARG A 38 -3.64 4.94 -16.11
N HIS A 39 -4.40 4.00 -16.68
CA HIS A 39 -5.81 4.21 -16.98
C HIS A 39 -6.63 4.50 -15.71
N LEU A 40 -6.47 3.71 -14.66
CA LEU A 40 -7.23 3.89 -13.42
C LEU A 40 -6.90 5.22 -12.72
N ALA A 41 -5.63 5.62 -12.71
CA ALA A 41 -5.21 6.90 -12.13
C ALA A 41 -5.86 8.09 -12.86
N GLU A 42 -5.94 8.05 -14.19
CA GLU A 42 -6.63 9.08 -14.99
C GLU A 42 -8.14 9.11 -14.70
N VAL A 43 -8.79 7.95 -14.65
CA VAL A 43 -10.22 7.84 -14.31
C VAL A 43 -10.48 8.41 -12.92
N TYR A 44 -9.66 8.07 -11.93
CA TYR A 44 -9.82 8.52 -10.55
C TYR A 44 -9.53 10.01 -10.39
N HIS A 45 -8.57 10.56 -11.12
CA HIS A 45 -8.28 11.99 -11.11
C HIS A 45 -9.44 12.81 -11.72
N ASN A 46 -10.04 12.30 -12.79
CA ASN A 46 -11.13 12.98 -13.51
C ASN A 46 -12.49 12.81 -12.83
N ASN A 47 -12.70 11.72 -12.08
CA ASN A 47 -13.93 11.52 -11.32
C ASN A 47 -13.95 12.41 -10.07
N ARG A 48 -14.63 13.55 -10.18
CA ARG A 48 -14.67 14.61 -9.17
C ARG A 48 -16.08 14.80 -8.61
N LEU A 49 -16.18 14.88 -7.30
CA LEU A 49 -17.44 15.13 -6.57
C LEU A 49 -17.30 16.36 -5.68
N LEU A 50 -18.36 17.15 -5.60
CA LEU A 50 -18.42 18.25 -4.64
C LEU A 50 -18.67 17.68 -3.24
N SER A 51 -17.72 17.90 -2.34
CA SER A 51 -17.87 17.58 -0.93
C SER A 51 -18.88 18.53 -0.31
N ILE A 52 -20.03 18.00 0.13
CA ILE A 52 -21.07 18.79 0.79
C ILE A 52 -20.58 19.34 2.15
N THR A 53 -19.62 18.68 2.78
CA THR A 53 -19.11 19.04 4.11
C THR A 53 -18.02 20.11 4.06
N THR A 54 -17.12 20.05 3.07
CA THR A 54 -16.00 21.00 2.95
C THR A 54 -16.22 22.07 1.88
N GLY A 55 -17.18 21.88 0.97
CA GLY A 55 -17.39 22.76 -0.19
C GLY A 55 -16.32 22.61 -1.28
N GLU A 56 -15.38 21.69 -1.12
CA GLU A 56 -14.28 21.45 -2.07
C GLU A 56 -14.66 20.37 -3.08
N THR A 57 -14.12 20.47 -4.28
CA THR A 57 -14.21 19.42 -5.29
C THR A 57 -13.10 18.41 -5.06
N ILE A 58 -13.46 17.18 -4.67
CA ILE A 58 -12.54 16.11 -4.31
C ILE A 58 -12.61 15.02 -5.39
N SER A 59 -11.46 14.58 -5.90
CA SER A 59 -11.39 13.44 -6.84
C SER A 59 -11.32 12.11 -6.10
N ASP A 60 -11.63 11.01 -6.79
CA ASP A 60 -11.43 9.67 -6.21
C ASP A 60 -9.97 9.37 -5.84
N LEU A 61 -9.02 10.01 -6.54
CA LEU A 61 -7.60 9.92 -6.21
C LEU A 61 -7.28 10.61 -4.88
N ASP A 62 -7.88 11.78 -4.62
CA ASP A 62 -7.68 12.53 -3.37
C ASP A 62 -8.24 11.78 -2.15
N ARG A 63 -9.21 10.89 -2.36
CA ARG A 63 -9.82 10.05 -1.32
C ARG A 63 -8.94 8.86 -0.93
N MET A 64 -7.82 8.61 -1.62
CA MET A 64 -6.90 7.54 -1.29
C MET A 64 -5.91 7.99 -0.22
N ASP A 65 -6.13 7.59 1.03
CA ASP A 65 -5.19 7.89 2.14
C ASP A 65 -3.79 7.30 1.89
N MET A 66 -3.75 6.07 1.36
CA MET A 66 -2.51 5.35 1.05
C MET A 66 -2.77 4.25 0.04
N LEU A 67 -1.82 4.08 -0.89
CA LEU A 67 -1.72 2.87 -1.72
C LEU A 67 -0.63 1.95 -1.16
N VAL A 68 -1.01 0.80 -0.62
CA VAL A 68 -0.07 -0.27 -0.28
C VAL A 68 -0.01 -1.24 -1.47
N LEU A 69 1.01 -1.07 -2.30
CA LEU A 69 1.26 -1.95 -3.45
C LEU A 69 2.10 -3.16 -3.02
N LEU A 70 1.55 -4.35 -3.20
CA LEU A 70 2.22 -5.62 -2.89
C LEU A 70 2.72 -6.24 -4.19
N ASP A 71 4.02 -6.48 -4.28
CA ASP A 71 4.64 -7.04 -5.48
C ASP A 71 5.88 -7.90 -5.14
N LEU A 72 6.15 -8.89 -6.00
CA LEU A 72 7.26 -9.85 -5.91
C LEU A 72 7.45 -10.47 -4.50
N ILE A 73 6.35 -10.77 -3.82
CA ILE A 73 6.34 -11.41 -2.51
C ILE A 73 6.36 -12.94 -2.66
N GLY A 74 7.24 -13.60 -1.91
CA GLY A 74 7.31 -15.07 -1.86
C GLY A 74 8.73 -15.62 -1.74
N HIS A 75 9.75 -14.80 -2.01
CA HIS A 75 11.14 -15.23 -1.86
C HIS A 75 11.58 -15.22 -0.38
N LYS A 76 12.30 -16.27 0.05
CA LYS A 76 12.70 -16.47 1.44
C LYS A 76 13.57 -15.34 2.02
N ASN A 77 14.35 -14.67 1.17
CA ASN A 77 15.30 -13.64 1.57
C ASN A 77 14.82 -12.22 1.20
N SER A 78 13.53 -12.03 0.93
CA SER A 78 12.99 -10.70 0.64
C SER A 78 13.29 -9.72 1.78
N ARG A 79 13.64 -8.49 1.40
CA ARG A 79 13.91 -7.37 2.30
C ARG A 79 13.17 -6.16 1.77
N PHE A 80 12.29 -5.62 2.58
CA PHE A 80 11.56 -4.39 2.29
C PHE A 80 12.25 -3.22 2.96
N TYR A 81 12.12 -2.05 2.35
CA TYR A 81 12.71 -0.78 2.78
C TYR A 81 11.65 0.32 2.70
N SER A 82 11.79 1.36 3.51
CA SER A 82 10.93 2.54 3.43
C SER A 82 11.31 3.39 2.23
N ASN A 83 10.54 3.29 1.14
CA ASN A 83 10.81 4.01 -0.12
C ASN A 83 10.31 5.46 -0.15
N PHE A 84 9.42 5.86 0.76
CA PHE A 84 8.84 7.21 0.76
C PHE A 84 8.77 7.78 2.16
N LYS A 85 9.19 9.04 2.31
CA LYS A 85 9.23 9.73 3.61
C LYS A 85 7.82 9.92 4.21
N ASN A 86 6.84 10.26 3.38
CA ASN A 86 5.46 10.52 3.81
C ASN A 86 4.73 9.27 4.32
N THR A 87 5.19 8.06 3.97
CA THR A 87 4.61 6.79 4.44
C THR A 87 5.53 6.02 5.40
N GLN A 88 6.64 6.63 5.83
CA GLN A 88 7.64 5.98 6.69
C GLN A 88 7.04 5.49 8.01
N ASP A 89 6.17 6.27 8.65
CA ASP A 89 5.56 5.87 9.93
C ASP A 89 4.69 4.62 9.77
N TRP A 90 3.97 4.50 8.65
CA TRP A 90 3.17 3.31 8.33
C TRP A 90 4.04 2.10 8.02
N TYR A 91 5.16 2.31 7.33
CA TYR A 91 6.15 1.27 7.12
C TYR A 91 6.77 0.79 8.45
N LEU A 92 7.10 1.70 9.37
CA LEU A 92 7.63 1.33 10.69
C LEU A 92 6.61 0.53 11.51
N ARG A 93 5.30 0.81 11.37
CA ARG A 93 4.25 -0.03 11.97
C ARG A 93 4.28 -1.47 11.45
N LEU A 94 4.57 -1.71 10.16
CA LEU A 94 4.76 -3.07 9.63
C LEU A 94 5.96 -3.77 10.29
N ALA A 95 7.06 -3.05 10.48
CA ALA A 95 8.23 -3.56 11.20
C ALA A 95 7.93 -3.85 12.69
N ASP A 96 7.15 -2.99 13.37
CA ASP A 96 6.70 -3.23 14.74
C ASP A 96 5.83 -4.48 14.85
N ILE A 97 4.92 -4.69 13.88
CA ILE A 97 4.08 -5.89 13.81
C ILE A 97 4.93 -7.14 13.62
N GLU A 98 5.91 -7.11 12.72
CA GLU A 98 6.84 -8.21 12.50
C GLU A 98 7.60 -8.56 13.80
N ASP A 99 8.18 -7.56 14.46
CA ASP A 99 8.92 -7.74 15.72
C ASP A 99 8.04 -8.34 16.82
N ARG A 100 6.79 -7.90 16.92
CA ARG A 100 5.81 -8.43 17.87
C ARG A 100 5.47 -9.89 17.56
N LEU A 101 5.23 -10.23 16.30
CA LEU A 101 4.95 -11.61 15.88
C LEU A 101 6.15 -12.54 16.12
N GLN A 102 7.38 -12.03 15.91
CA GLN A 102 8.61 -12.75 16.21
C GLN A 102 8.78 -13.00 17.71
N HIS A 103 8.56 -11.98 18.54
CA HIS A 103 8.64 -12.10 20.00
C HIS A 103 7.63 -13.13 20.55
N LEU A 104 6.41 -13.13 20.00
CA LEU A 104 5.35 -14.08 20.34
C LEU A 104 5.55 -15.47 19.72
N LYS A 105 6.62 -15.68 18.93
CA LYS A 105 6.92 -16.95 18.23
C LYS A 105 5.78 -17.41 17.31
N LEU A 106 5.03 -16.48 16.73
CA LEU A 106 3.93 -16.74 15.81
C LEU A 106 4.39 -16.84 14.34
N LEU A 107 5.63 -16.41 14.05
CA LEU A 107 6.24 -16.63 12.75
C LEU A 107 6.84 -18.03 12.68
N LYS A 108 6.57 -18.77 11.60
CA LYS A 108 7.19 -20.07 11.33
C LYS A 108 8.72 -19.88 11.37
N LYS A 109 9.44 -20.76 12.08
CA LYS A 109 10.90 -20.72 12.28
C LYS A 109 11.65 -20.45 10.97
N SER A 110 11.84 -19.18 10.68
CA SER A 110 12.79 -18.66 9.70
C SER A 110 13.93 -18.13 10.54
N ASN A 111 15.17 -18.50 10.20
CA ASN A 111 16.37 -18.21 10.96
C ASN A 111 16.56 -16.70 11.18
N ASN A 112 15.99 -16.15 12.26
CA ASN A 112 16.12 -14.74 12.65
C ASN A 112 15.97 -13.73 11.49
N HIS A 113 15.23 -14.10 10.45
CA HIS A 113 15.13 -13.33 9.22
C HIS A 113 14.09 -12.23 9.42
N ARG A 114 14.49 -11.00 9.13
CA ARG A 114 13.62 -9.82 9.17
C ARG A 114 13.33 -9.36 7.75
N TYR A 115 12.05 -9.23 7.44
CA TYR A 115 11.53 -8.75 6.16
C TYR A 115 11.51 -7.22 6.11
N PHE A 116 11.01 -6.54 7.15
CA PHE A 116 10.89 -5.09 7.19
C PHE A 116 12.06 -4.45 7.92
N LEU A 117 12.99 -3.83 7.17
CA LEU A 117 14.17 -3.21 7.74
C LEU A 117 13.87 -1.82 8.32
N ARG A 118 14.20 -1.62 9.59
CA ARG A 118 14.15 -0.31 10.26
C ARG A 118 15.35 0.54 9.85
N ARG A 119 15.26 1.18 8.69
CA ARG A 119 16.18 2.25 8.29
C ARG A 119 15.37 3.52 8.05
N ALA A 120 15.93 4.66 8.43
CA ALA A 120 15.35 5.94 8.09
C ALA A 120 15.35 6.11 6.57
N TYR A 121 14.37 6.82 6.02
CA TYR A 121 14.36 7.17 4.60
C TYR A 121 15.70 7.81 4.21
N GLY A 122 16.40 7.22 3.23
CA GLY A 122 17.68 7.70 2.73
C GLY A 122 18.95 7.22 3.47
N GLY A 123 18.86 6.21 4.35
CA GLY A 123 20.02 5.64 5.09
C GLY A 123 20.20 4.13 4.96
#